data_AF-A0A925A429-F1
#
_entry.id   AF-A0A925A429-F1
#
_cell.length_a   1.000
_cell.length_b   1.000
_cell.length_c   1.000
_cell.angle_alpha   90.00
_cell.angle_beta   90.00
_cell.angle_gamma   90.00
#
_symmetry.space_group_name_H-M   'P 1'
#
loop_
_entity.id
_entity.type
_entity.pdbx_description
1 polymer ?
#
loop_
_entity_poly.entity_id
_entity_poly.type
_entity_poly.pdbx_seq_one_letter_code
_entity_poly.pdbx_strand_id
1 'polypeptide(L)'
;MASIKELKMAALRELTKTNLDKQGFGGLDDDAKSCYAWPLRFTPAVGTVLIVVGLILQSPIFLGLGAIVPLSGALFPRGMILDLVYNLGVRHIFRAPALPPTPSPRRFSYLLSTVLLAGAALSFYYG
;
A
#
# COMPACT_ATOMS: atom_id res chain seq x y z
N MET A 1 13.40 -15.16 -33.38
CA MET A 1 14.16 -15.26 -32.10
C MET A 1 13.80 -14.03 -31.28
N ALA A 2 13.11 -14.19 -30.14
CA ALA A 2 12.69 -13.05 -29.33
C ALA A 2 13.93 -12.37 -28.72
N SER A 3 13.98 -11.04 -28.74
CA SER A 3 15.07 -10.29 -28.12
C SER A 3 15.10 -10.56 -26.61
N ILE A 4 16.29 -10.57 -26.00
CA ILE A 4 16.48 -10.70 -24.54
C ILE A 4 15.61 -9.68 -23.78
N LYS A 5 15.39 -8.49 -24.37
CA LYS A 5 14.51 -7.45 -23.82
C LYS A 5 13.05 -7.88 -23.74
N GLU A 6 12.55 -8.57 -24.77
CA GLU A 6 11.17 -9.08 -24.84
C GLU A 6 10.94 -10.19 -23.81
N LEU A 7 11.90 -11.11 -23.69
CA LEU A 7 11.88 -12.17 -22.68
C LEU A 7 11.84 -11.60 -21.24
N LYS A 8 12.65 -10.57 -20.98
CA LYS A 8 12.69 -9.90 -19.68
C LYS A 8 11.39 -9.13 -19.37
N MET A 9 10.81 -8.46 -20.37
CA MET A 9 9.52 -7.78 -20.24
C MET A 9 8.38 -8.76 -19.96
N ALA A 10 8.37 -9.92 -20.63
CA ALA A 10 7.39 -10.97 -20.40
C ALA A 10 7.50 -11.54 -18.97
N ALA A 11 8.72 -11.84 -18.52
CA ALA A 11 8.96 -12.31 -17.15
C ALA A 11 8.52 -11.29 -16.08
N LEU A 12 8.78 -9.99 -16.29
CA LEU A 12 8.33 -8.93 -15.39
C LEU A 12 6.80 -8.84 -15.30
N ARG A 13 6.09 -9.01 -16.42
CA ARG A 13 4.63 -9.04 -16.46
C ARG A 13 4.07 -10.24 -15.68
N GLU A 14 4.65 -11.41 -15.88
CA GLU A 14 4.22 -12.65 -15.22
C GLU A 14 4.47 -12.59 -13.70
N LEU A 15 5.64 -12.10 -13.27
CA LEU A 15 5.93 -11.83 -11.86
C LEU A 15 4.94 -10.83 -11.23
N THR A 16 4.56 -9.78 -11.97
CA THR A 16 3.61 -8.78 -11.48
C THR A 16 2.22 -9.39 -11.25
N LYS A 17 1.76 -10.25 -12.18
CA LYS A 17 0.49 -10.97 -12.04
C LYS A 17 0.50 -11.90 -10.82
N THR A 18 1.51 -12.77 -10.72
CA THR A 18 1.65 -13.71 -9.61
C THR A 18 1.69 -13.01 -8.25
N ASN A 19 2.35 -11.84 -8.17
CA ASN A 19 2.39 -11.05 -6.94
C ASN A 19 1.05 -10.38 -6.60
N LEU A 20 0.28 -9.92 -7.59
CA LEU A 20 -1.07 -9.38 -7.36
C LEU A 20 -2.03 -10.49 -6.92
N ASP A 21 -1.89 -11.70 -7.46
CA ASP A 21 -2.70 -12.85 -7.07
C ASP A 21 -2.45 -13.24 -5.61
N LYS A 22 -1.18 -13.28 -5.20
CA LYS A 22 -0.78 -13.48 -3.80
C LYS A 22 -1.28 -12.38 -2.85
N GLN A 23 -1.48 -11.16 -3.36
CA GLN A 23 -2.06 -10.07 -2.59
C GLN A 23 -3.59 -10.17 -2.46
N GLY A 24 -4.24 -11.14 -3.13
CA GLY A 24 -5.68 -11.35 -3.09
C GLY A 24 -6.43 -10.78 -4.29
N PHE A 25 -5.74 -10.41 -5.38
CA PHE A 25 -6.35 -9.91 -6.62
C PHE A 25 -6.51 -10.97 -7.72
N GLY A 26 -6.51 -12.26 -7.34
CA GLY A 26 -6.62 -13.38 -8.28
C GLY A 26 -7.88 -13.40 -9.15
N GLY A 27 -8.97 -12.77 -8.69
CA GLY A 27 -10.22 -12.67 -9.43
C GLY A 27 -10.30 -11.52 -10.44
N LEU A 28 -9.24 -10.73 -10.62
CA LEU A 28 -9.20 -9.66 -11.61
C LEU A 28 -8.62 -10.15 -12.95
N ASP A 29 -9.15 -9.62 -14.05
CA ASP A 29 -8.57 -9.84 -15.37
C ASP A 29 -7.19 -9.17 -15.54
N ASP A 30 -6.41 -9.60 -16.51
CA ASP A 30 -5.04 -9.13 -16.75
C ASP A 30 -4.98 -7.62 -17.04
N ASP A 31 -5.94 -7.10 -17.80
CA ASP A 31 -6.05 -5.67 -18.08
C ASP A 31 -6.38 -4.89 -16.81
N ALA A 32 -7.27 -5.42 -15.97
CA ALA A 32 -7.59 -4.83 -14.67
C ALA A 32 -6.37 -4.84 -13.74
N LYS A 33 -5.63 -5.96 -13.66
CA LYS A 33 -4.38 -6.07 -12.88
C LYS A 33 -3.34 -5.05 -13.31
N SER A 34 -3.18 -4.84 -14.62
CA SER A 34 -2.24 -3.84 -15.16
C SER A 34 -2.63 -2.41 -14.75
N CYS A 35 -3.93 -2.12 -14.76
CA CYS A 35 -4.49 -0.81 -14.42
C CYS A 35 -4.34 -0.51 -12.92
N TYR A 36 -4.48 -1.53 -12.06
CA TYR A 36 -4.36 -1.38 -10.60
C TYR A 36 -2.93 -1.51 -10.07
N ALA A 37 -2.00 -2.10 -10.82
CA ALA A 37 -0.62 -2.34 -10.35
C ALA A 37 0.08 -1.07 -9.85
N TRP A 38 -0.13 0.06 -10.51
CA TRP A 38 0.44 1.37 -10.13
C TRP A 38 -0.30 2.02 -8.95
N PRO A 39 -1.64 2.21 -9.02
CA PRO A 39 -2.44 2.71 -7.89
C PRO A 39 -2.20 1.95 -6.59
N LEU A 40 -2.06 0.63 -6.65
CA LEU A 40 -1.88 -0.24 -5.48
C LEU A 40 -0.54 -0.01 -4.76
N ARG A 41 0.45 0.62 -5.41
CA ARG A 41 1.74 0.99 -4.81
C ARG A 41 1.70 2.35 -4.12
N PHE A 42 0.69 3.18 -4.40
CA PHE A 42 0.57 4.51 -3.81
C PHE A 42 0.44 4.43 -2.28
N THR A 43 -0.51 3.64 -1.79
CA THR A 43 -0.78 3.49 -0.37
C THR A 43 0.44 3.03 0.44
N PRO A 44 1.16 1.94 0.07
CA PRO A 44 2.37 1.56 0.78
C PRO A 44 3.51 2.59 0.60
N ALA A 45 3.66 3.23 -0.55
CA ALA A 45 4.69 4.25 -0.74
C ALA A 45 4.48 5.47 0.18
N VAL A 46 3.26 6.01 0.23
CA VAL A 46 2.91 7.12 1.13
C VAL A 46 3.07 6.70 2.59
N GLY A 47 2.63 5.48 2.94
CA GLY A 47 2.87 4.91 4.27
C GLY A 47 4.34 4.88 4.64
N THR A 48 5.21 4.38 3.76
CA THR A 48 6.66 4.36 3.99
C THR A 48 7.24 5.76 4.15
N VAL A 49 6.83 6.73 3.32
CA VAL A 49 7.30 8.12 3.46
C VAL A 49 6.91 8.70 4.80
N LEU A 50 5.66 8.52 5.24
CA LEU A 50 5.21 8.98 6.56
C LEU A 50 5.99 8.34 7.70
N ILE A 51 6.26 7.03 7.63
CA ILE A 51 7.08 6.32 8.62
C ILE A 51 8.49 6.89 8.67
N VAL A 52 9.14 7.04 7.50
CA VAL A 52 10.51 7.58 7.41
C VAL A 52 10.58 8.99 7.97
N VAL A 53 9.61 9.85 7.63
CA VAL A 53 9.51 11.20 8.21
C VAL A 53 9.34 11.14 9.73
N GLY A 54 8.48 10.25 10.23
CA GLY A 54 8.28 10.07 11.68
C GLY A 54 9.54 9.61 12.42
N LEU A 55 10.31 8.71 11.82
CA LEU A 55 11.60 8.28 12.37
C LEU A 55 12.65 9.40 12.34
N ILE A 56 12.77 10.14 11.23
CA ILE A 56 13.71 11.26 11.12
C ILE A 56 13.39 12.34 12.15
N LEU A 57 12.11 12.63 12.36
CA LEU A 57 11.66 13.59 13.37
C LEU A 57 11.78 13.06 14.80
N GLN A 58 12.08 11.77 15.00
CA GLN A 58 12.12 11.07 16.28
C GLN A 58 10.91 11.38 17.18
N SER A 59 9.75 11.66 16.57
CA SER A 59 8.59 12.17 17.29
C SER A 59 7.65 11.01 17.61
N PRO A 60 7.53 10.60 18.90
CA PRO A 60 6.61 9.55 19.30
C PRO A 60 5.15 9.93 19.00
N ILE A 61 4.82 11.23 19.05
CA ILE A 61 3.49 11.74 18.69
C ILE A 61 3.24 11.55 17.19
N PHE A 62 4.21 11.89 16.34
CA PHE A 62 4.06 11.73 14.89
C PHE A 62 3.95 10.26 14.49
N LEU A 63 4.75 9.38 15.10
CA LEU A 63 4.67 7.93 14.87
C LEU A 63 3.36 7.34 15.40
N GLY A 64 2.89 7.78 16.56
CA GLY A 64 1.61 7.36 17.14
C GLY A 64 0.41 7.79 16.30
N LEU A 65 0.37 9.05 15.85
CA LEU A 65 -0.64 9.52 14.89
C LEU A 65 -0.51 8.81 13.55
N GLY A 66 0.72 8.55 13.10
CA GLY A 66 1.02 7.78 11.89
C GLY A 66 0.49 6.35 11.94
N ALA A 67 0.40 5.73 13.12
CA ALA A 67 -0.17 4.39 13.32
C ALA A 67 -1.69 4.34 13.07
N ILE A 68 -2.41 5.46 13.20
CA ILE A 68 -3.86 5.54 12.93
C ILE A 68 -4.14 5.27 11.44
N VAL A 69 -3.20 5.63 10.56
CA VAL A 69 -3.33 5.46 9.11
C VAL A 69 -3.41 3.97 8.71
N PRO A 70 -2.41 3.11 9.02
CA PRO A 70 -2.54 1.68 8.76
C PRO A 70 -3.63 1.03 9.62
N LEU A 71 -3.90 1.51 10.84
CA LEU A 71 -5.01 0.98 11.66
C LEU A 71 -6.36 1.15 10.96
N SER A 72 -6.58 2.30 10.31
CA SER A 72 -7.78 2.53 9.52
C SER A 72 -7.92 1.54 8.37
N GLY A 73 -6.81 1.16 7.71
CA GLY A 73 -6.81 0.17 6.63
C GLY A 73 -6.95 -1.27 7.11
N ALA A 74 -6.56 -1.55 8.36
CA ALA A 74 -6.80 -2.84 9.00
C ALA A 74 -8.28 -3.03 9.38
N LEU A 75 -8.88 -1.99 9.99
CA LEU A 75 -10.27 -2.02 10.48
C LEU A 75 -11.30 -1.83 9.36
N PHE A 76 -11.03 -0.93 8.42
CA PHE A 76 -11.99 -0.52 7.38
C PHE A 76 -11.51 -0.95 5.98
N PRO A 77 -12.00 -2.10 5.47
CA PRO A 77 -11.60 -2.58 4.16
C PRO A 77 -12.15 -1.82 2.95
N ARG A 78 -13.07 -0.90 3.20
CA ARG A 78 -13.69 -0.02 2.21
C ARG A 78 -13.52 1.45 2.59
N GLY A 79 -12.37 1.83 3.15
CA GLY A 79 -12.19 3.22 3.60
C GLY A 79 -10.90 3.49 4.36
N MET A 80 -9.79 2.84 4.01
CA MET A 80 -8.49 3.28 4.53
C MET A 80 -8.32 4.77 4.23
N ILE A 81 -7.84 5.56 5.20
CA ILE A 81 -7.70 7.02 5.05
C ILE A 81 -6.93 7.38 3.79
N LEU A 82 -5.83 6.67 3.49
CA LEU A 82 -5.06 6.91 2.26
C LEU A 82 -5.79 6.47 1.00
N ASP A 83 -6.58 5.40 1.03
CA ASP A 83 -7.38 4.97 -0.11
C ASP A 83 -8.51 5.97 -0.39
N LEU A 84 -9.06 6.62 0.65
CA LEU A 84 -10.00 7.75 0.52
C LEU A 84 -9.32 8.98 -0.07
N VAL A 85 -8.14 9.37 0.41
CA VAL A 85 -7.36 10.48 -0.15
C VAL A 85 -7.04 10.23 -1.62
N TYR A 86 -6.68 8.99 -1.97
CA TYR A 86 -6.44 8.59 -3.35
C TYR A 86 -7.71 8.68 -4.19
N ASN A 87 -8.82 8.09 -3.71
CA ASN A 87 -10.09 8.06 -4.44
C ASN A 87 -10.77 9.43 -4.52
N LEU A 88 -10.53 10.36 -3.59
CA LEU A 88 -11.13 11.69 -3.61
C LEU A 88 -10.26 12.72 -4.32
N GLY A 89 -8.94 12.63 -4.23
CA GLY A 89 -8.02 13.59 -4.83
C GLY A 89 -7.24 13.01 -6.01
N VAL A 90 -6.33 12.09 -5.72
CA VAL A 90 -5.29 11.63 -6.66
C VAL A 90 -5.90 11.02 -7.92
N ARG A 91 -6.99 10.23 -7.81
CA ARG A 91 -7.64 9.64 -8.97
C ARG A 91 -8.14 10.70 -9.97
N HIS A 92 -8.61 11.85 -9.49
CA HIS A 92 -9.17 12.90 -10.36
C HIS A 92 -8.05 13.67 -11.06
N ILE A 93 -6.91 13.83 -10.39
CA ILE A 93 -5.71 14.46 -10.97
C ILE A 93 -5.08 13.56 -12.03
N PHE A 94 -4.98 12.26 -11.76
CA PHE A 94 -4.29 11.29 -12.63
C PHE A 94 -5.21 10.49 -13.55
N ARG A 95 -6.54 10.75 -13.54
CA ARG A 95 -7.56 9.96 -14.25
C ARG A 95 -7.41 8.44 -14.05
N ALA A 96 -7.02 8.05 -12.84
CA ALA A 96 -6.74 6.67 -12.49
C ALA A 96 -8.02 5.93 -12.04
N PRO A 97 -8.10 4.60 -12.21
CA PRO A 97 -9.25 3.83 -11.76
C PRO A 97 -9.38 3.84 -10.22
N ALA A 98 -10.62 3.70 -9.73
CA ALA A 98 -10.90 3.62 -8.30
C ALA A 98 -10.30 2.34 -7.69
N LEU A 99 -9.67 2.47 -6.52
CA LEU A 99 -9.05 1.32 -5.86
C LEU A 99 -10.09 0.28 -5.43
N PRO A 100 -9.88 -1.02 -5.73
CA PRO A 100 -10.74 -2.09 -5.24
C PRO A 100 -10.63 -2.24 -3.71
N PRO A 101 -11.65 -2.81 -3.06
CA PRO A 101 -11.65 -3.03 -1.61
C PRO A 101 -10.42 -3.84 -1.16
N THR A 102 -9.87 -3.48 -0.01
CA THR A 102 -8.60 -4.03 0.47
C THR A 102 -8.75 -5.53 0.81
N PRO A 103 -8.01 -6.42 0.13
CA PRO A 103 -8.09 -7.86 0.36
C PRO A 103 -7.47 -8.23 1.72
N SER A 104 -7.88 -9.38 2.28
CA SER A 104 -7.49 -9.82 3.63
C SER A 104 -5.96 -9.91 3.86
N PRO A 105 -5.11 -10.35 2.91
CA PRO A 105 -3.65 -10.40 3.15
C PRO A 105 -3.05 -9.01 3.40
N ARG A 106 -3.56 -7.99 2.71
CA ARG A 106 -3.07 -6.62 2.86
C ARG A 106 -3.51 -5.99 4.18
N ARG A 107 -4.68 -6.37 4.72
CA ARG A 107 -5.11 -5.95 6.07
C ARG A 107 -4.19 -6.47 7.15
N PHE A 108 -3.70 -7.70 7.02
CA PHE A 108 -2.72 -8.25 7.95
C PHE A 108 -1.43 -7.44 7.97
N SER A 109 -0.91 -7.05 6.79
CA SER A 109 0.25 -6.16 6.69
C SER A 109 0.00 -4.79 7.35
N TYR A 110 -1.20 -4.23 7.22
CA TYR A 110 -1.57 -2.99 7.90
C TYR A 110 -1.69 -3.15 9.42
N LEU A 111 -2.22 -4.28 9.91
CA LEU A 111 -2.23 -4.62 11.34
C LEU A 111 -0.80 -4.68 11.90
N LEU A 112 0.08 -5.43 11.22
CA LEU A 112 1.47 -5.54 11.62
C LEU A 112 2.17 -4.18 11.61
N SER A 113 1.96 -3.38 10.57
CA SER A 113 2.52 -2.02 10.47
C SER A 113 2.04 -1.13 11.61
N THR A 114 0.77 -1.23 11.99
CA THR A 114 0.19 -0.50 13.12
C THR A 114 0.87 -0.88 14.44
N VAL A 115 1.02 -2.18 14.69
CA VAL A 115 1.67 -2.69 15.92
C VAL A 115 3.12 -2.23 15.98
N LEU A 116 3.86 -2.32 14.88
CA LEU A 116 5.25 -1.88 14.82
C LEU A 116 5.38 -0.36 15.01
N LEU A 117 4.51 0.45 14.41
CA LEU A 117 4.50 1.90 14.59
C LEU A 117 4.12 2.31 16.02
N ALA A 118 3.12 1.65 16.60
CA ALA A 118 2.74 1.88 18.00
C ALA A 118 3.89 1.47 18.94
N GLY A 119 4.53 0.33 18.69
CA GLY A 119 5.71 -0.11 19.41
C GLY A 119 6.86 0.88 19.30
N ALA A 120 7.18 1.35 18.09
CA ALA A 120 8.19 2.38 17.88
C ALA A 120 7.85 3.68 18.62
N ALA A 121 6.60 4.14 18.54
CA ALA A 121 6.14 5.33 19.25
C ALA A 121 6.30 5.18 20.77
N LEU A 122 5.96 4.01 21.33
CA LEU A 122 6.17 3.71 22.75
C LEU A 122 7.66 3.68 23.11
N SER A 123 8.50 3.06 22.29
CA SER A 123 9.96 3.07 22.49
C SER A 123 10.52 4.49 22.49
N PHE A 124 10.16 5.32 21.50
CA PHE A 124 10.59 6.73 21.49
C PHE A 124 10.02 7.55 22.64
N TYR A 125 8.86 7.17 23.19
CA TYR A 125 8.25 7.86 24.33
C TYR A 125 8.93 7.49 25.66
N TYR A 126 9.29 6.22 25.85
CA TYR A 126 9.87 5.72 27.10
C TYR A 126 11.40 5.66 27.13
N GLY A 127 12.08 5.73 25.96
CA GLY A 127 13.54 5.62 25.83
C GLY A 127 14.00 4.21 25.56
#